data_AF-A0A7J4LUM8-F1
#
_entry.id   AF-A0A7J4LUM8-F1
#
_cell.length_a   1.000
_cell.length_b   1.000
_cell.length_c   1.000
_cell.angle_alpha   90.00
_cell.angle_beta   90.00
_cell.angle_gamma   90.00
#
_symmetry.space_group_name_H-M   'P 1'
#
loop_
_entity.id
_entity.type
_entity.pdbx_description
1 polymer ?
#
loop_
_entity_poly.entity_id
_entity_poly.type
_entity_poly.pdbx_seq_one_letter_code
_entity_poly.pdbx_strand_id
1 'polypeptide(L)'
;MEIQSILVIIALSLPVVASAITLIRKGWSWGAFWSLFLSLILFSLTLAIFFDTQEFSQNFPASSKIVLLEDNKEVIAGFTGKLSENETPALLTRQQVNEYHLYYENKEFNKIKGTHYKALIVSLNAFDQLKPEETVGVGNDHFTIDFTKSLLRADQPGIIYANEIIRQGSEENRFGAQSVAVLRKQIEYEIKQQLGDDAQIRAAFFGALLAKAIEQQKAAFILRGIKRKKIVLYEESFLFKVIKLVPEKLIDILVGEKYWFILKE
;
A
#
# COMPACT_ATOMS: atom_id res chain seq x y z
N MET A 1 4.85 7.89 25.43
CA MET A 1 4.42 8.98 24.52
C MET A 1 5.65 9.82 24.24
N GLU A 2 6.08 9.91 22.98
CA GLU A 2 7.31 10.63 22.64
C GLU A 2 7.17 12.13 22.94
N ILE A 3 8.25 12.77 23.35
CA ILE A 3 8.31 14.22 23.65
C ILE A 3 7.79 15.05 22.46
N GLN A 4 8.02 14.58 21.23
CA GLN A 4 7.54 15.25 20.01
C GLN A 4 6.01 15.26 19.89
N SER A 5 5.34 14.17 20.31
CA SER A 5 3.88 14.08 20.33
C SER A 5 3.28 15.09 21.31
N ILE A 6 3.92 15.27 22.47
CA ILE A 6 3.51 16.25 23.48
C ILE A 6 3.65 17.67 22.94
N LEU A 7 4.76 17.98 22.26
CA LEU A 7 5.00 19.29 21.66
C LEU A 7 3.98 19.65 20.57
N VAL A 8 3.57 18.68 19.75
CA VAL A 8 2.52 18.88 18.74
C VAL A 8 1.17 19.19 19.39
N ILE A 9 0.77 18.43 20.41
CA ILE A 9 -0.48 18.67 21.15
C ILE A 9 -0.47 20.06 21.80
N ILE A 10 0.66 20.45 22.42
CA ILE A 10 0.84 21.78 23.01
C ILE A 10 0.70 22.86 21.94
N ALA A 11 1.41 22.75 20.82
CA ALA A 11 1.34 23.73 19.73
C ALA A 11 -0.09 23.89 19.17
N LEU A 12 -0.83 22.79 19.03
CA LEU A 12 -2.20 22.78 18.54
C LEU A 12 -3.22 23.31 19.55
N SER A 13 -2.90 23.30 20.84
CA SER A 13 -3.75 23.89 21.89
C SER A 13 -3.62 25.41 21.99
N LEU A 14 -2.52 26.01 21.50
CA LEU A 14 -2.26 27.45 21.59
C LEU A 14 -3.35 28.32 20.93
N PRO A 15 -3.89 28.00 19.73
CA PRO A 15 -4.98 28.76 19.13
C PRO A 15 -6.30 28.70 19.93
N VAL A 16 -6.57 27.56 20.58
CA VAL A 16 -7.74 27.37 21.46
C VAL A 16 -7.59 28.26 22.70
N VAL A 17 -6.43 28.23 23.34
CA VAL A 17 -6.11 29.05 24.52
C VAL A 17 -6.13 30.54 24.16
N ALA A 18 -5.53 30.94 23.05
CA ALA A 18 -5.56 32.32 22.57
C ALA A 18 -6.99 32.81 22.30
N SER A 19 -7.82 31.99 21.63
CA SER A 19 -9.24 32.30 21.39
C SER A 19 -10.01 32.44 22.71
N ALA A 20 -9.79 31.55 23.68
CA ALA A 20 -10.42 31.64 25.00
C ALA A 20 -10.02 32.92 25.76
N ILE A 21 -8.73 33.31 25.74
CA ILE A 21 -8.25 34.55 26.34
C ILE A 21 -8.89 35.78 25.69
N THR A 22 -9.06 35.79 24.36
CA THR A 22 -9.72 36.90 23.67
C THR A 22 -11.20 37.04 24.05
N LEU A 23 -11.92 35.93 24.23
CA LEU A 23 -13.30 35.91 24.73
C LEU A 23 -13.40 36.52 26.15
N ILE A 24 -12.50 36.14 27.05
CA ILE A 24 -12.48 36.65 28.42
C ILE A 24 -12.19 38.17 28.44
N ARG A 25 -11.22 38.63 27.63
CA ARG A 25 -10.77 40.04 27.66
C ARG A 25 -11.71 41.02 26.95
N LYS A 26 -12.32 40.63 25.81
CA LYS A 26 -13.19 41.52 25.03
C LYS A 26 -14.68 41.36 25.34
N GLY A 27 -15.04 40.41 26.20
CA GLY A 27 -16.43 40.02 26.42
C GLY A 27 -16.99 39.17 25.28
N TRP A 28 -18.23 38.73 25.45
CA TRP A 28 -18.92 37.86 24.50
C TRP A 28 -19.19 38.60 23.19
N SER A 29 -18.37 38.34 22.17
CA SER A 29 -18.63 38.76 20.80
C SER A 29 -18.84 37.53 19.92
N TRP A 30 -19.76 37.62 18.96
CA TRP A 30 -20.04 36.52 18.03
C TRP A 30 -18.78 36.04 17.28
N GLY A 31 -17.88 36.96 16.91
CA GLY A 31 -16.62 36.60 16.26
C GLY A 31 -15.70 35.78 17.16
N ALA A 32 -15.61 36.12 18.44
CA ALA A 32 -14.77 35.38 19.39
C ALA A 32 -15.37 33.99 19.72
N PHE A 33 -16.70 33.88 19.78
CA PHE A 33 -17.40 32.60 19.90
C PHE A 33 -17.10 31.68 18.71
N TRP A 34 -17.26 32.16 17.47
CA TRP A 34 -16.99 31.38 16.26
C TRP A 34 -15.50 31.01 16.14
N SER A 35 -14.58 31.89 16.55
CA SER A 35 -13.14 31.59 16.59
C SER A 35 -12.82 30.45 17.55
N LEU A 36 -13.38 30.49 18.77
CA LEU A 36 -13.20 29.40 19.73
C LEU A 36 -13.84 28.10 19.23
N PHE A 37 -15.05 28.16 18.69
CA PHE A 37 -15.75 27.00 18.16
C PHE A 37 -14.97 26.34 17.01
N LEU A 38 -14.48 27.14 16.06
CA LEU A 38 -13.63 26.67 14.97
C LEU A 38 -12.32 26.07 15.50
N SER A 39 -11.70 26.72 16.48
CA SER A 39 -10.46 26.22 17.10
C SER A 39 -10.67 24.87 17.80
N LEU A 40 -11.79 24.69 18.50
CA LEU A 40 -12.17 23.43 19.15
C LEU A 40 -12.42 22.33 18.12
N ILE A 41 -13.11 22.64 17.02
CA ILE A 41 -13.30 21.70 15.91
C ILE A 41 -11.94 21.27 15.35
N LEU A 42 -11.07 22.22 14.99
CA LEU A 42 -9.74 21.93 14.45
C LEU A 42 -8.88 21.13 15.44
N PHE A 43 -8.96 21.43 16.73
CA PHE A 43 -8.27 20.68 17.77
C PHE A 43 -8.78 19.24 17.85
N SER A 44 -10.11 19.04 17.89
CA SER A 44 -10.71 17.70 17.93
C SER A 44 -10.36 16.86 16.68
N LEU A 45 -10.36 17.48 15.51
CA LEU A 45 -9.96 16.86 14.25
C LEU A 45 -8.49 16.41 14.31
N THR A 46 -7.63 17.28 14.82
CA THR A 46 -6.20 16.95 14.90
C THR A 46 -5.92 15.86 15.93
N LEU A 47 -6.63 15.86 17.06
CA LEU A 47 -6.57 14.81 18.06
C LEU A 47 -7.02 13.45 17.49
N ALA A 48 -8.12 13.44 16.72
CA ALA A 48 -8.60 12.24 16.04
C ALA A 48 -7.57 11.70 15.03
N ILE A 49 -6.98 12.57 14.21
CA ILE A 49 -5.91 12.21 13.27
C ILE A 49 -4.70 11.65 14.04
N PHE A 50 -4.32 12.26 15.16
CA PHE A 50 -3.18 11.81 15.96
C PHE A 50 -3.37 10.40 16.50
N PHE A 51 -4.50 10.11 17.15
CA PHE A 51 -4.78 8.77 17.67
C PHE A 51 -4.89 7.73 16.56
N ASP A 52 -5.53 8.10 15.45
CA ASP A 52 -5.70 7.21 14.30
C ASP A 52 -4.37 6.93 13.59
N THR A 53 -3.48 7.93 13.53
CA THR A 53 -2.11 7.75 13.01
C THR A 53 -1.30 6.83 13.92
N GLN A 54 -1.41 6.98 15.23
CA GLN A 54 -0.72 6.13 16.18
C GLN A 54 -1.22 4.68 16.12
N GLU A 55 -2.54 4.48 16.09
CA GLU A 55 -3.18 3.17 15.92
C GLU A 55 -2.73 2.51 14.61
N PHE A 56 -2.81 3.25 13.51
CA PHE A 56 -2.37 2.76 12.20
C PHE A 56 -0.89 2.41 12.22
N SER A 57 -0.04 3.28 12.76
CA SER A 57 1.41 3.04 12.77
C SER A 57 1.80 1.83 13.62
N GLN A 58 1.04 1.50 14.67
CA GLN A 58 1.31 0.36 15.53
C GLN A 58 0.72 -0.95 14.96
N ASN A 59 -0.52 -0.89 14.47
CA ASN A 59 -1.25 -2.08 14.04
C ASN A 59 -1.01 -2.42 12.58
N PHE A 60 -0.75 -1.44 11.71
CA PHE A 60 -0.51 -1.70 10.31
C PHE A 60 0.70 -2.62 10.11
N PRO A 61 1.88 -2.42 10.69
CA PRO A 61 3.01 -3.33 10.43
C PRO A 61 2.77 -4.73 11.02
N ALA A 62 2.17 -4.79 12.22
CA ALA A 62 2.06 -6.00 13.03
C ALA A 62 0.83 -6.88 12.71
N SER A 63 -0.21 -6.31 12.08
CA SER A 63 -1.46 -7.04 11.82
C SER A 63 -1.54 -7.57 10.41
N SER A 64 -2.13 -8.75 10.26
CA SER A 64 -2.39 -9.33 8.93
C SER A 64 -3.37 -8.46 8.14
N LYS A 65 -3.06 -8.20 6.87
CA LYS A 65 -3.95 -7.55 5.91
C LYS A 65 -4.27 -8.48 4.77
N ILE A 66 -5.29 -8.11 4.02
CA ILE A 66 -5.46 -8.56 2.65
C ILE A 66 -5.09 -7.42 1.70
N VAL A 67 -4.27 -7.72 0.70
CA VAL A 67 -3.87 -6.78 -0.34
C VAL A 67 -4.22 -7.39 -1.68
N LEU A 68 -5.07 -6.70 -2.44
CA LEU A 68 -5.54 -7.10 -3.75
C LEU A 68 -4.98 -6.17 -4.82
N LEU A 69 -4.62 -6.73 -5.96
CA LEU A 69 -4.28 -6.01 -7.17
C LEU A 69 -5.49 -6.00 -8.10
N GLU A 70 -5.86 -4.80 -8.55
CA GLU A 70 -6.92 -4.57 -9.51
C GLU A 70 -6.37 -4.00 -10.82
N ASP A 71 -6.86 -4.48 -11.95
CA ASP A 71 -6.65 -3.85 -13.27
C ASP A 71 -7.99 -3.81 -14.00
N ASN A 72 -8.41 -2.62 -14.45
CA ASN A 72 -9.67 -2.41 -15.17
C ASN A 72 -10.92 -2.98 -14.47
N LYS A 73 -11.01 -2.83 -13.15
CA LYS A 73 -12.05 -3.33 -12.22
C LYS A 73 -12.04 -4.84 -11.99
N GLU A 74 -11.09 -5.57 -12.54
CA GLU A 74 -10.89 -6.98 -12.28
C GLU A 74 -9.85 -7.17 -11.18
N VAL A 75 -10.15 -8.00 -10.18
CA VAL A 75 -9.14 -8.39 -9.19
C VAL A 75 -8.32 -9.50 -9.81
N ILE A 76 -7.04 -9.24 -10.06
CA ILE A 76 -6.17 -10.11 -10.84
C ILE A 76 -5.14 -10.89 -10.01
N ALA A 77 -4.87 -10.42 -8.79
CA ALA A 77 -3.95 -11.06 -7.85
C ALA A 77 -4.18 -10.53 -6.44
N GLY A 78 -3.56 -11.17 -5.46
CA GLY A 78 -3.47 -10.63 -4.11
C GLY A 78 -2.74 -11.56 -3.16
N PHE A 79 -2.49 -11.08 -1.96
CA PHE A 79 -1.87 -11.85 -0.89
C PHE A 79 -2.42 -11.40 0.47
N THR A 80 -2.23 -12.25 1.48
CA THR A 80 -2.52 -11.93 2.87
C THR A 80 -1.25 -12.05 3.72
N GLY A 81 -1.20 -11.31 4.82
CA GLY A 81 -0.08 -11.37 5.75
C GLY A 81 0.30 -10.01 6.33
N LYS A 82 1.37 -10.01 7.12
CA LYS A 82 1.99 -8.80 7.63
C LYS A 82 2.90 -8.21 6.56
N LEU A 83 3.05 -6.88 6.56
CA LEU A 83 4.00 -6.18 5.69
C LEU A 83 5.31 -5.93 6.46
N SER A 84 5.81 -6.96 7.14
CA SER A 84 7.05 -6.94 7.93
C SER A 84 8.10 -7.80 7.23
N GLU A 85 9.37 -7.43 7.35
CA GLU A 85 10.50 -8.08 6.65
C GLU A 85 10.65 -9.57 6.95
N ASN A 86 10.12 -10.06 8.07
CA ASN A 86 10.34 -11.42 8.56
C ASN A 86 9.21 -12.42 8.27
N GLU A 87 8.12 -12.01 7.63
CA GLU A 87 6.99 -12.90 7.32
C GLU A 87 6.73 -12.94 5.81
N THR A 88 6.76 -14.14 5.23
CA THR A 88 6.38 -14.37 3.83
C THR A 88 4.86 -14.25 3.70
N PRO A 89 4.32 -13.35 2.87
CA PRO A 89 2.89 -13.25 2.63
C PRO A 89 2.34 -14.54 2.01
N ALA A 90 1.12 -14.92 2.39
CA ALA A 90 0.39 -16.00 1.76
C ALA A 90 -0.23 -15.51 0.44
N LEU A 91 0.24 -16.06 -0.67
CA LEU A 91 -0.26 -15.72 -2.02
C LEU A 91 -1.64 -16.32 -2.25
N LEU A 92 -2.59 -15.53 -2.75
CA LEU A 92 -3.94 -15.98 -3.02
C LEU A 92 -4.00 -16.87 -4.25
N THR A 93 -4.70 -18.00 -4.14
CA THR A 93 -4.95 -18.92 -5.26
C THR A 93 -5.96 -18.32 -6.24
N ARG A 94 -6.07 -18.91 -7.44
CA ARG A 94 -7.04 -18.49 -8.44
C ARG A 94 -8.48 -18.54 -7.93
N GLN A 95 -8.82 -19.53 -7.11
CA GLN A 95 -10.14 -19.64 -6.51
C GLN A 95 -10.43 -18.46 -5.57
N GLN A 96 -9.47 -18.10 -4.71
CA GLN A 96 -9.61 -16.98 -3.79
C GLN A 96 -9.68 -15.65 -4.52
N VAL A 97 -8.85 -15.45 -5.55
CA VAL A 97 -8.89 -14.24 -6.39
C VAL A 97 -10.26 -14.08 -7.05
N ASN A 98 -10.81 -15.15 -7.64
CA ASN A 98 -12.15 -15.12 -8.23
C ASN A 98 -13.24 -14.81 -7.18
N GLU A 99 -13.13 -15.37 -5.98
CA GLU A 99 -14.06 -15.08 -4.87
C GLU A 99 -14.00 -13.60 -4.46
N TYR A 100 -12.80 -13.07 -4.25
CA TYR A 100 -12.62 -11.65 -3.89
C TYR A 100 -13.01 -10.70 -5.01
N HIS A 101 -12.86 -11.11 -6.27
CA HIS A 101 -13.37 -10.36 -7.41
C HIS A 101 -14.89 -10.21 -7.33
N LEU A 102 -15.63 -11.29 -7.04
CA LEU A 102 -17.09 -11.23 -6.85
C LEU A 102 -17.48 -10.32 -5.68
N TYR A 103 -16.77 -10.38 -4.55
CA TYR A 103 -17.02 -9.46 -3.44
C TYR A 103 -16.70 -8.01 -3.82
N TYR A 104 -15.68 -7.78 -4.64
CA TYR A 104 -15.31 -6.46 -5.12
C TYR A 104 -16.38 -5.86 -6.05
N GLU A 105 -16.84 -6.62 -7.05
CA GLU A 105 -17.90 -6.20 -7.96
C GLU A 105 -19.20 -5.86 -7.21
N ASN A 106 -19.55 -6.68 -6.22
CA ASN A 106 -20.74 -6.47 -5.39
C ASN A 106 -20.55 -5.42 -4.28
N LYS A 107 -19.37 -4.79 -4.18
CA LYS A 107 -19.01 -3.82 -3.13
C LYS A 107 -19.13 -4.38 -1.72
N GLU A 108 -18.98 -5.69 -1.55
CA GLU A 108 -19.04 -6.42 -0.28
C GLU A 108 -17.67 -6.39 0.42
N PHE A 109 -17.12 -5.19 0.61
CA PHE A 109 -15.76 -5.01 1.15
C PHE A 109 -15.57 -5.58 2.56
N ASN A 110 -16.64 -5.72 3.36
CA ASN A 110 -16.61 -6.44 4.63
C ASN A 110 -16.19 -7.91 4.46
N LYS A 111 -16.64 -8.57 3.39
CA LYS A 111 -16.26 -9.96 3.09
C LYS A 111 -14.82 -10.04 2.60
N ILE A 112 -14.37 -9.05 1.82
CA ILE A 112 -12.95 -8.93 1.44
C ILE A 112 -12.07 -8.80 2.68
N LYS A 113 -12.39 -7.86 3.57
CA LYS A 113 -11.65 -7.66 4.82
C LYS A 113 -11.65 -8.91 5.67
N GLY A 114 -12.82 -9.54 5.85
CA GLY A 114 -12.98 -10.67 6.74
C GLY A 114 -12.46 -10.35 8.13
N THR A 115 -11.55 -11.20 8.63
CA THR A 115 -10.88 -11.05 9.93
C THR A 115 -9.59 -10.24 9.88
N HIS A 116 -9.16 -9.79 8.69
CA HIS A 116 -7.94 -9.00 8.54
C HIS A 116 -8.13 -7.58 9.11
N TYR A 117 -7.02 -6.96 9.53
CA TYR A 117 -7.04 -5.60 10.08
C TYR A 117 -7.56 -4.57 9.07
N LYS A 118 -7.07 -4.63 7.82
CA LYS A 118 -7.50 -3.79 6.71
C LYS A 118 -7.52 -4.59 5.41
N ALA A 119 -8.35 -4.15 4.47
CA ALA A 119 -8.26 -4.56 3.07
C ALA A 119 -7.73 -3.41 2.22
N LEU A 120 -6.69 -3.68 1.44
CA LEU A 120 -6.08 -2.74 0.51
C LEU A 120 -6.34 -3.24 -0.90
N ILE A 121 -6.93 -2.41 -1.75
CA ILE A 121 -7.15 -2.72 -3.15
C ILE A 121 -6.34 -1.71 -3.94
N VAL A 122 -5.29 -2.17 -4.59
CA VAL A 122 -4.31 -1.36 -5.30
C VAL A 122 -4.56 -1.54 -6.78
N SER A 123 -4.87 -0.45 -7.47
CA SER A 123 -4.95 -0.46 -8.93
C SER A 123 -3.55 -0.58 -9.53
N LEU A 124 -3.39 -1.34 -10.61
CA LEU A 124 -2.11 -1.52 -11.31
C LEU A 124 -1.54 -0.17 -11.80
N ASN A 125 -2.39 0.79 -12.11
CA ASN A 125 -1.98 2.15 -12.48
C ASN A 125 -1.44 2.96 -11.28
N ALA A 126 -1.51 2.48 -10.04
CA ALA A 126 -0.84 3.10 -8.88
C ALA A 126 0.69 3.15 -9.09
N PHE A 127 1.24 2.24 -9.89
CA PHE A 127 2.66 2.07 -10.14
C PHE A 127 3.17 2.86 -11.37
N ASP A 128 2.37 3.75 -11.96
CA ASP A 128 2.77 4.54 -13.15
C ASP A 128 3.87 5.57 -12.88
N GLN A 129 4.16 5.85 -11.61
CA GLN A 129 5.25 6.74 -11.22
C GLN A 129 6.61 6.05 -11.17
N LEU A 130 6.63 4.71 -11.14
CA LEU A 130 7.87 3.96 -11.16
C LEU A 130 8.40 3.91 -12.60
N LYS A 131 9.71 4.00 -12.75
CA LYS A 131 10.31 4.05 -14.09
C LYS A 131 10.30 2.67 -14.74
N PRO A 132 9.92 2.55 -16.03
CA PRO A 132 9.83 1.25 -16.71
C PRO A 132 11.10 0.41 -16.65
N GLU A 133 12.27 1.05 -16.68
CA GLU A 133 13.61 0.44 -16.66
C GLU A 133 14.11 0.03 -15.27
N GLU A 134 13.48 0.51 -14.19
CA GLU A 134 13.82 0.06 -12.84
C GLU A 134 13.44 -1.42 -12.66
N THR A 135 14.09 -2.08 -11.69
CA THR A 135 13.90 -3.51 -11.46
C THR A 135 13.27 -3.83 -10.12
N VAL A 136 12.57 -4.96 -10.07
CA VAL A 136 12.04 -5.60 -8.88
C VAL A 136 12.60 -7.02 -8.77
N GLY A 137 12.88 -7.46 -7.55
CA GLY A 137 13.39 -8.81 -7.29
C GLY A 137 12.24 -9.80 -7.06
N VAL A 138 12.28 -10.94 -7.75
CA VAL A 138 11.39 -12.09 -7.50
C VAL A 138 12.25 -13.34 -7.45
N GLY A 139 12.32 -13.98 -6.27
CA GLY A 139 13.30 -15.03 -6.03
C GLY A 139 14.73 -14.48 -6.10
N ASN A 140 15.58 -15.09 -6.93
CA ASN A 140 16.97 -14.64 -7.13
C ASN A 140 17.15 -13.77 -8.38
N ASP A 141 16.08 -13.54 -9.13
CA ASP A 141 16.13 -12.86 -10.42
C ASP A 141 15.51 -11.47 -10.33
N HIS A 142 15.90 -10.59 -11.25
CA HIS A 142 15.45 -9.20 -11.29
C HIS A 142 14.74 -8.92 -12.60
N PHE A 143 13.61 -8.23 -12.52
CA PHE A 143 12.74 -7.96 -13.65
C PHE A 143 12.46 -6.48 -13.78
N THR A 144 12.45 -5.96 -15.00
CA THR A 144 12.05 -4.56 -15.24
C THR A 144 10.59 -4.36 -14.86
N ILE A 145 10.25 -3.14 -14.44
CA ILE A 145 8.87 -2.78 -14.10
C ILE A 145 7.95 -2.93 -15.33
N ASP A 146 8.46 -2.65 -16.53
CA ASP A 146 7.72 -2.88 -17.77
C ASP A 146 7.36 -4.35 -18.00
N PHE A 147 8.35 -5.25 -17.80
CA PHE A 147 8.10 -6.69 -17.85
C PHE A 147 7.11 -7.11 -16.78
N THR A 148 7.29 -6.65 -15.53
CA THR A 148 6.40 -6.98 -14.42
C THR A 148 4.96 -6.58 -14.72
N LYS A 149 4.72 -5.36 -15.21
CA LYS A 149 3.37 -4.90 -15.60
C LYS A 149 2.79 -5.74 -16.74
N SER A 150 3.61 -6.12 -17.71
CA SER A 150 3.19 -6.98 -18.83
C SER A 150 2.81 -8.39 -18.36
N LEU A 151 3.61 -8.99 -17.47
CA LEU A 151 3.34 -10.29 -16.85
C LEU A 151 2.05 -10.27 -16.03
N LEU A 152 1.81 -9.22 -15.24
CA LEU A 152 0.60 -9.08 -14.43
C LEU A 152 -0.68 -9.07 -15.27
N ARG A 153 -0.61 -8.64 -16.54
CA ARG A 153 -1.72 -8.62 -17.49
C ARG A 153 -1.81 -9.85 -18.38
N ALA A 154 -0.76 -10.66 -18.45
CA ALA A 154 -0.68 -11.77 -19.38
C ALA A 154 -1.62 -12.91 -18.99
N ASP A 155 -2.31 -13.52 -19.96
CA ASP A 155 -3.19 -14.66 -19.72
C ASP A 155 -2.47 -15.88 -19.12
N GLN A 156 -1.20 -16.05 -19.48
CA GLN A 156 -0.34 -17.18 -19.04
C GLN A 156 0.96 -16.65 -18.40
N PRO A 157 0.88 -16.06 -17.20
CA PRO A 157 2.02 -15.42 -16.55
C PRO A 157 3.17 -16.39 -16.28
N GLY A 158 2.88 -17.68 -15.97
CA GLY A 158 3.93 -18.68 -15.78
C GLY A 158 4.79 -18.95 -17.02
N ILE A 159 4.18 -18.93 -18.22
CA ILE A 159 4.92 -19.12 -19.49
C ILE A 159 5.77 -17.88 -19.80
N ILE A 160 5.21 -16.69 -19.59
CA ILE A 160 5.93 -15.42 -19.77
C ILE A 160 7.13 -15.36 -18.81
N TYR A 161 6.92 -15.77 -17.55
CA TYR A 161 7.98 -15.83 -16.55
C TYR A 161 9.08 -16.81 -16.96
N ALA A 162 8.73 -18.05 -17.32
CA ALA A 162 9.69 -19.06 -17.74
C ALA A 162 10.52 -18.62 -18.94
N ASN A 163 9.90 -17.97 -19.93
CA ASN A 163 10.61 -17.45 -21.11
C ASN A 163 11.61 -16.36 -20.75
N GLU A 164 11.26 -15.48 -19.81
CA GLU A 164 12.16 -14.42 -19.36
C GLU A 164 13.36 -14.97 -18.58
N ILE A 165 13.15 -15.97 -17.71
CA ILE A 165 14.25 -16.68 -17.03
C ILE A 165 15.20 -17.31 -18.05
N ILE A 166 14.66 -17.98 -19.07
CA ILE A 166 15.47 -18.58 -20.15
C ILE A 166 16.26 -17.50 -20.88
N ARG A 167 15.63 -16.37 -21.21
CA ARG A 167 16.29 -15.24 -21.89
C ARG A 167 17.47 -14.72 -21.08
N GLN A 168 17.24 -14.38 -19.81
CA GLN A 168 18.27 -13.85 -18.91
C GLN A 168 19.41 -14.85 -18.68
N GLY A 169 19.09 -16.11 -18.38
CA GLY A 169 20.14 -17.12 -18.18
C GLY A 169 20.85 -17.54 -19.47
N SER A 170 20.26 -17.34 -20.66
CA SER A 170 20.99 -17.50 -21.93
C SER A 170 22.00 -16.37 -22.14
N GLU A 171 21.64 -15.13 -21.81
CA GLU A 171 22.56 -13.97 -21.84
C GLU A 171 23.72 -14.15 -20.84
N GLU A 172 23.46 -14.83 -19.73
CA GLU A 172 24.45 -15.13 -18.70
C GLU A 172 25.16 -16.49 -18.86
N ASN A 173 24.92 -17.23 -19.95
CA ASN A 173 25.44 -18.59 -20.18
C ASN A 173 25.14 -19.61 -19.05
N ARG A 174 24.06 -19.43 -18.26
CA ARG A 174 23.66 -20.31 -17.14
C ARG A 174 23.21 -21.72 -17.60
N PHE A 175 22.72 -21.87 -18.84
CA PHE A 175 22.01 -23.08 -19.28
C PHE A 175 22.75 -23.99 -20.29
N GLY A 176 23.93 -23.58 -20.77
CA GLY A 176 24.73 -24.36 -21.72
C GLY A 176 23.98 -24.72 -23.01
N ALA A 177 24.27 -25.89 -23.59
CA ALA A 177 23.71 -26.37 -24.87
C ALA A 177 22.38 -27.12 -24.76
N GLN A 178 21.61 -26.91 -23.69
CA GLN A 178 20.32 -27.59 -23.52
C GLN A 178 19.27 -27.07 -24.50
N SER A 179 18.35 -27.94 -24.93
CA SER A 179 17.25 -27.52 -25.80
C SER A 179 16.26 -26.64 -25.03
N VAL A 180 15.89 -25.50 -25.62
CA VAL A 180 14.95 -24.52 -25.04
C VAL A 180 13.62 -25.15 -24.63
N ALA A 181 13.13 -26.15 -25.37
CA ALA A 181 11.87 -26.83 -25.06
C ALA A 181 11.92 -27.66 -23.77
N VAL A 182 13.06 -28.30 -23.47
CA VAL A 182 13.25 -29.08 -22.24
C VAL A 182 13.41 -28.13 -21.05
N LEU A 183 14.25 -27.10 -21.20
CA LEU A 183 14.44 -26.04 -20.21
C LEU A 183 13.12 -25.39 -19.82
N ARG A 184 12.29 -25.01 -20.80
CA ARG A 184 10.99 -24.40 -20.55
C ARG A 184 10.11 -25.28 -19.68
N LYS A 185 9.94 -26.56 -20.02
CA LYS A 185 9.11 -27.48 -19.23
C LYS A 185 9.62 -27.64 -17.80
N GLN A 186 10.94 -27.69 -17.62
CA GLN A 186 11.55 -27.79 -16.30
C GLN A 186 11.31 -26.52 -15.48
N ILE A 187 11.60 -25.34 -16.04
CA ILE A 187 11.42 -24.05 -15.37
C ILE A 187 9.95 -23.80 -15.05
N GLU A 188 9.02 -24.09 -15.96
CA GLU A 188 7.58 -23.99 -15.69
C GLU A 188 7.15 -24.90 -14.54
N TYR A 189 7.70 -26.11 -14.45
CA TYR A 189 7.43 -27.02 -13.34
C TYR A 189 7.98 -26.46 -12.02
N GLU A 190 9.23 -25.97 -12.01
CA GLU A 190 9.85 -25.36 -10.83
C GLU A 190 9.10 -24.11 -10.35
N ILE A 191 8.70 -23.23 -11.27
CA ILE A 191 7.87 -22.05 -10.97
C ILE A 191 6.55 -22.48 -10.31
N LYS A 192 5.87 -23.49 -10.86
CA LYS A 192 4.61 -23.99 -10.29
C LYS A 192 4.80 -24.61 -8.91
N GLN A 193 5.92 -25.28 -8.66
CA GLN A 193 6.22 -25.85 -7.34
C GLN A 193 6.52 -24.75 -6.30
N GLN A 194 7.19 -23.67 -6.71
CA GLN A 194 7.61 -22.60 -5.81
C GLN A 194 6.51 -21.55 -5.56
N LEU A 195 5.84 -21.12 -6.63
CA LEU A 195 4.88 -20.01 -6.58
C LEU A 195 3.43 -20.48 -6.66
N GLY A 196 3.16 -21.65 -7.26
CA GLY A 196 1.82 -22.18 -7.39
C GLY A 196 1.15 -21.83 -8.73
N ASP A 197 -0.14 -21.48 -8.68
CA ASP A 197 -0.93 -21.17 -9.88
C ASP A 197 -0.65 -19.78 -10.45
N ASP A 198 -1.22 -19.47 -11.62
CA ASP A 198 -1.01 -18.20 -12.32
C ASP A 198 -1.40 -16.97 -11.47
N ALA A 199 -2.40 -17.08 -10.59
CA ALA A 199 -2.79 -15.99 -9.71
C ALA A 199 -1.74 -15.77 -8.61
N GLN A 200 -1.16 -16.84 -8.10
CA GLN A 200 -0.07 -16.76 -7.13
C GLN A 200 1.22 -16.24 -7.77
N ILE A 201 1.51 -16.61 -9.02
CA ILE A 201 2.63 -16.01 -9.78
C ILE A 201 2.43 -14.50 -9.90
N ARG A 202 1.24 -14.04 -10.32
CA ARG A 202 0.93 -12.60 -10.35
C ARG A 202 1.05 -11.97 -8.96
N ALA A 203 0.62 -12.66 -7.90
CA ALA A 203 0.72 -12.16 -6.53
C ALA A 203 2.17 -11.96 -6.07
N ALA A 204 3.08 -12.85 -6.45
CA ALA A 204 4.51 -12.71 -6.15
C ALA A 204 5.11 -11.46 -6.82
N PHE A 205 4.85 -11.29 -8.13
CA PHE A 205 5.29 -10.11 -8.87
C PHE A 205 4.65 -8.81 -8.37
N PHE A 206 3.36 -8.87 -8.00
CA PHE A 206 2.66 -7.77 -7.38
C PHE A 206 3.27 -7.38 -6.03
N GLY A 207 3.59 -8.36 -5.18
CA GLY A 207 4.26 -8.14 -3.90
C GLY A 207 5.60 -7.44 -4.08
N ALA A 208 6.42 -7.89 -5.03
CA ALA A 208 7.69 -7.25 -5.36
C ALA A 208 7.52 -5.80 -5.87
N LEU A 209 6.52 -5.57 -6.74
CA LEU A 209 6.21 -4.23 -7.24
C LEU A 209 5.71 -3.29 -6.13
N LEU A 210 4.89 -3.80 -5.22
CA LEU A 210 4.42 -3.06 -4.06
C LEU A 210 5.56 -2.73 -3.10
N ALA A 211 6.43 -3.71 -2.82
CA ALA A 211 7.61 -3.51 -1.99
C ALA A 211 8.51 -2.41 -2.58
N LYS A 212 8.76 -2.43 -3.89
CA LYS A 212 9.53 -1.39 -4.59
C LYS A 212 8.90 0.00 -4.45
N ALA A 213 7.59 0.09 -4.60
CA ALA A 213 6.88 1.36 -4.47
C ALA A 213 6.94 1.93 -3.05
N ILE A 214 6.80 1.06 -2.04
CA ILE A 214 6.93 1.43 -0.62
C ILE A 214 8.39 1.76 -0.28
N GLU A 215 9.38 1.08 -0.83
CA GLU A 215 10.80 1.40 -0.64
C GLU A 215 11.12 2.81 -1.13
N GLN A 216 10.69 3.16 -2.35
CA GLN A 216 10.98 4.45 -2.96
C GLN A 216 10.18 5.61 -2.38
N GLN A 217 8.90 5.40 -2.07
CA GLN A 217 7.97 6.47 -1.70
C GLN A 217 7.44 6.36 -0.26
N LYS A 218 7.80 5.31 0.48
CA LYS A 218 7.39 5.07 1.86
C LYS A 218 5.86 5.17 2.00
N ALA A 219 5.38 5.76 3.10
CA ALA A 219 3.96 6.02 3.33
C ALA A 219 3.30 6.88 2.24
N ALA A 220 4.08 7.73 1.54
CA ALA A 220 3.54 8.64 0.55
C ALA A 220 2.93 7.88 -0.63
N PHE A 221 3.43 6.68 -0.96
CA PHE A 221 2.81 5.81 -1.96
C PHE A 221 1.33 5.54 -1.64
N ILE A 222 1.07 5.07 -0.41
CA ILE A 222 -0.28 4.71 0.04
C ILE A 222 -1.15 5.95 0.10
N LEU A 223 -0.67 7.03 0.71
CA LEU A 223 -1.44 8.26 0.90
C LEU A 223 -1.79 8.95 -0.44
N ARG A 224 -0.83 9.06 -1.36
CA ARG A 224 -1.07 9.60 -2.71
C ARG A 224 -1.99 8.68 -3.50
N GLY A 225 -1.82 7.35 -3.38
CA GLY A 225 -2.69 6.37 -4.00
C GLY A 225 -4.15 6.52 -3.56
N ILE A 226 -4.39 6.68 -2.26
CA ILE A 226 -5.73 6.94 -1.69
C ILE A 226 -6.30 8.26 -2.21
N LYS A 227 -5.51 9.34 -2.17
CA LYS A 227 -5.93 10.65 -2.68
C LYS A 227 -6.33 10.59 -4.16
N ARG A 228 -5.54 9.87 -4.98
CA ARG A 228 -5.75 9.72 -6.43
C ARG A 228 -6.77 8.63 -6.78
N LYS A 229 -7.42 8.00 -5.79
CA LYS A 229 -8.36 6.88 -5.96
C LYS A 229 -7.74 5.66 -6.68
N LYS A 230 -6.41 5.52 -6.62
CA LYS A 230 -5.66 4.36 -7.13
C LYS A 230 -5.46 3.28 -6.08
N ILE A 231 -5.65 3.62 -4.80
CA ILE A 231 -5.64 2.68 -3.69
C ILE A 231 -6.94 2.88 -2.90
N VAL A 232 -7.69 1.81 -2.69
CA VAL A 232 -8.85 1.79 -1.81
C VAL A 232 -8.46 1.07 -0.53
N LEU A 233 -8.62 1.77 0.60
CA LEU A 233 -8.44 1.20 1.92
C LEU A 233 -9.80 1.02 2.57
N TYR A 234 -10.15 -0.22 2.95
CA TYR A 234 -11.41 -0.52 3.61
C TYR A 234 -11.26 -0.66 5.13
N GLU A 235 -12.35 -0.32 5.82
CA GLU A 235 -12.36 0.35 7.13
C GLU A 235 -11.54 1.63 7.12
N GLU A 236 -11.94 2.53 6.22
CA GLU A 236 -11.37 3.86 6.11
C GLU A 236 -11.56 4.64 7.42
N SER A 237 -10.44 4.88 8.09
CA SER A 237 -10.40 5.65 9.32
C SER A 237 -10.42 7.15 9.05
N PHE A 238 -10.38 7.95 10.11
CA PHE A 238 -10.52 9.41 9.99
C PHE A 238 -9.35 10.05 9.23
N LEU A 239 -8.13 9.58 9.48
CA LEU A 239 -6.89 9.97 8.78
C LEU A 239 -7.05 9.88 7.26
N PHE A 240 -7.55 8.74 6.76
CA PHE A 240 -7.67 8.50 5.32
C PHE A 240 -8.83 9.28 4.69
N LYS A 241 -9.88 9.60 5.44
CA LYS A 241 -10.92 10.52 4.96
C LYS A 241 -10.35 11.93 4.77
N VAL A 242 -9.51 12.39 5.71
CA VAL A 242 -8.89 13.71 5.65
C VAL A 242 -7.83 13.80 4.56
N ILE A 243 -7.01 12.76 4.33
CA ILE A 243 -5.93 12.81 3.33
C ILE A 243 -6.43 13.09 1.91
N LYS A 244 -7.68 12.71 1.61
CA LYS A 244 -8.35 13.03 0.33
C LYS A 244 -8.44 14.54 0.10
N LEU A 245 -8.64 15.33 1.16
CA LEU A 245 -8.78 16.78 1.14
C LEU A 245 -7.42 17.52 1.20
N VAL A 246 -6.39 16.89 1.78
CA VAL A 246 -5.07 17.50 1.95
C VAL A 246 -4.42 17.77 0.59
N PRO A 247 -3.97 19.00 0.28
CA PRO A 247 -3.19 19.30 -0.92
C PRO A 247 -1.97 18.37 -1.06
N GLU A 248 -1.68 17.93 -2.28
CA GLU A 248 -0.63 16.93 -2.52
C GLU A 248 0.75 17.36 -2.01
N LYS A 249 1.09 18.65 -2.15
CA LYS A 249 2.34 19.24 -1.62
C LYS A 249 2.50 19.09 -0.11
N LEU A 250 1.40 18.96 0.64
CA LEU A 250 1.44 18.78 2.10
C LEU A 250 1.56 17.30 2.50
N ILE A 251 1.30 16.35 1.61
CA ILE A 251 1.50 14.92 1.90
C ILE A 251 2.96 14.66 2.22
N ASP A 252 3.88 15.27 1.47
CA ASP A 252 5.32 15.10 1.69
C ASP A 252 5.78 15.65 3.03
N ILE A 253 5.08 16.67 3.56
CA ILE A 253 5.32 17.23 4.90
C ILE A 253 4.80 16.27 5.98
N LEU A 254 3.61 15.68 5.76
CA LEU A 254 3.01 14.70 6.68
C LEU A 254 3.82 13.40 6.75
N VAL A 255 4.47 13.01 5.66
CA VAL A 255 5.28 11.79 5.56
C VAL A 255 6.77 12.05 5.81
N GLY A 256 7.17 13.32 6.04
CA GLY A 256 8.56 13.75 6.13
C GLY A 256 9.46 12.83 6.97
N GLU A 257 10.69 12.61 6.51
CA GLU A 257 11.63 11.53 6.86
C GLU A 257 11.75 11.16 8.35
N LYS A 258 11.40 12.09 9.25
CA LYS A 258 11.47 11.94 10.70
C LYS A 258 10.30 11.17 11.33
N TYR A 259 9.17 11.00 10.63
CA TYR A 259 7.97 10.34 11.19
C TYR A 259 7.80 8.88 10.75
N TRP A 260 8.73 8.37 9.92
CA TRP A 260 8.71 6.99 9.43
C TRP A 260 9.60 6.02 10.22
N PHE A 261 10.20 6.45 11.34
CA PHE A 261 10.98 5.55 12.21
C PHE A 261 10.17 4.41 12.83
N ILE A 262 8.86 4.32 12.60
CA ILE A 262 7.98 3.29 13.16
C ILE A 262 7.91 2.01 12.27
N LEU A 263 8.62 1.98 11.14
CA LEU A 263 8.88 0.75 10.37
C LEU A 263 10.33 0.26 10.43
N LYS A 264 11.18 0.89 11.24
CA LYS A 264 12.52 0.36 11.54
C LYS A 264 12.54 -0.14 12.98
N GLU A 265 11.95 -1.32 13.18
CA GLU A 265 12.44 -2.34 14.11
C GLU A 265 12.20 -3.73 13.50
#